data_AF-A0A2V9ETX5-F1
#
_entry.id   AF-A0A2V9ETX5-F1
#
_cell.length_a   1.000
_cell.length_b   1.000
_cell.length_c   1.000
_cell.angle_alpha   90.00
_cell.angle_beta   90.00
_cell.angle_gamma   90.00
#
_symmetry.space_group_name_H-M   'P 1'
#
loop_
_entity.id
_entity.type
_entity.pdbx_description
1 polymer ?
#
loop_
_entity_poly.entity_id
_entity_poly.type
_entity_poly.pdbx_seq_one_letter_code
_entity_poly.pdbx_strand_id
1 'polypeptide(L)' 'MKATPYDIFRKDLLGTPVWMEEVQDLETASLRVRELAARSPGEYFVFSQGSQEIVSSTPPRVFALAV' A
#
# COMPACT_ATOMS: atom_id res chain seq x y z
N MET A 1 19.31 9.05 14.51
CA MET A 1 18.63 7.76 14.26
C MET A 1 18.36 7.69 12.76
N LYS A 2 18.75 6.62 12.06
CA LYS A 2 18.33 6.45 10.66
C LYS A 2 16.83 6.17 10.68
N ALA A 3 16.04 7.00 9.99
CA ALA A 3 14.65 6.66 9.73
C ALA A 3 14.62 5.39 8.88
N THR A 4 13.88 4.37 9.29
CA THR A 4 13.64 3.18 8.49
C THR A 4 12.50 3.47 7.52
N PRO A 5 12.70 3.28 6.21
CA PRO A 5 11.71 3.65 5.23
C PRO A 5 10.53 2.68 5.18
N TYR A 6 9.52 3.07 4.39
CA TYR A 6 8.28 2.36 4.18
C TYR A 6 8.17 1.98 2.70
N ASP A 7 7.90 0.71 2.44
CA ASP A 7 7.66 0.22 1.08
C ASP A 7 6.17 0.21 0.77
N ILE A 8 5.82 0.63 -0.43
CA ILE A 8 4.46 0.56 -0.95
C ILE A 8 4.39 -0.58 -1.95
N PHE A 9 3.43 -1.49 -1.71
CA PHE A 9 3.14 -2.61 -2.59
C PHE A 9 1.73 -2.49 -3.15
N ARG A 10 1.54 -3.03 -4.35
CA ARG A 10 0.23 -3.36 -4.92
C ARG A 10 0.05 -4.87 -4.94
N LYS A 11 -1.14 -5.38 -4.65
CA LYS A 11 -1.48 -6.78 -4.93
C LYS A 11 -1.96 -6.92 -6.38
N ASP A 12 -1.41 -7.89 -7.10
CA ASP A 12 -1.96 -8.30 -8.39
C ASP A 12 -3.27 -9.11 -8.23
N LEU A 13 -3.81 -9.61 -9.35
CA LEU A 13 -5.06 -10.37 -9.36
C LEU A 13 -4.98 -11.71 -8.60
N LEU A 14 -3.77 -12.23 -8.36
CA LEU A 14 -3.53 -13.46 -7.59
C LEU A 14 -3.20 -13.15 -6.12
N GLY A 15 -3.20 -11.88 -5.73
CA GLY A 15 -2.80 -11.43 -4.41
C GLY A 15 -1.29 -11.31 -4.22
N THR A 16 -0.50 -11.46 -5.29
CA THR A 16 0.97 -11.38 -5.24
C THR A 16 1.38 -9.93 -5.01
N PRO A 17 2.22 -9.64 -4.01
CA PRO A 17 2.80 -8.31 -3.83
C PRO A 17 3.72 -7.92 -4.98
N VAL A 18 3.46 -6.74 -5.55
CA VAL A 18 4.29 -6.05 -6.54
C VAL A 18 4.80 -4.78 -5.88
N TRP A 19 6.13 -4.63 -5.76
CA TRP A 19 6.74 -3.43 -5.19
C TRP A 19 6.54 -2.23 -6.13
N MET A 20 6.14 -1.10 -5.55
CA MET A 20 5.82 0.12 -6.31
C MET A 20 6.86 1.22 -6.08
N GLU A 21 7.10 1.60 -4.82
CA GLU A 21 8.06 2.63 -4.43
C GLU A 21 8.40 2.55 -2.93
N GLU A 22 9.48 3.22 -2.53
CA GLU A 22 9.91 3.40 -1.14
C GLU A 22 9.76 4.88 -0.74
N VAL A 23 9.33 5.15 0.49
CA VAL A 23 9.18 6.50 1.05
C VAL A 23 9.70 6.57 2.49
N GLN A 24 10.03 7.79 2.95
CA GLN A 24 10.75 7.98 4.22
C GLN A 24 9.86 7.97 5.47
N ASP A 25 8.55 8.16 5.32
CA ASP A 25 7.61 8.27 6.42
C ASP A 25 6.20 7.77 6.06
N LEU A 26 5.43 7.41 7.08
CA LEU A 26 4.11 6.81 6.92
C LEU A 26 3.05 7.78 6.36
N GLU A 27 3.17 9.08 6.64
CA GLU A 27 2.22 10.09 6.14
C GLU A 27 2.35 10.22 4.63
N THR A 28 3.59 10.35 4.15
CA THR A 28 3.93 10.30 2.73
C THR A 28 3.45 8.99 2.11
N ALA A 29 3.68 7.83 2.76
CA ALA A 29 3.21 6.55 2.26
C ALA A 29 1.68 6.51 2.07
N SER A 30 0.94 7.06 3.03
CA SER A 30 -0.53 7.13 2.96
C SER A 30 -1.00 8.01 1.80
N LEU A 31 -0.37 9.18 1.60
CA LEU A 31 -0.69 10.07 0.48
C LEU A 31 -0.44 9.37 -0.86
N ARG A 32 0.74 8.74 -1.00
CA ARG A 32 1.14 8.03 -2.21
C ARG A 32 0.23 6.86 -2.55
N VAL A 33 -0.18 6.06 -1.56
CA VAL A 33 -1.18 5.00 -1.75
C VAL A 33 -2.49 5.55 -2.33
N ARG A 34 -2.98 6.71 -1.85
CA ARG A 34 -4.21 7.33 -2.39
C ARG A 34 -4.03 7.77 -3.83
N GLU A 35 -2.90 8.38 -4.18
CA GLU A 35 -2.60 8.81 -5.55
C GLU A 35 -2.47 7.62 -6.51
N LEU A 36 -1.77 6.55 -6.09
CA LEU A 36 -1.64 5.31 -6.85
C LEU A 36 -3.01 4.65 -7.08
N ALA A 37 -3.83 4.55 -6.03
CA ALA A 37 -5.17 3.98 -6.11
C ALA A 37 -6.14 4.82 -6.96
N ALA A 38 -5.99 6.15 -6.98
CA ALA A 38 -6.76 7.04 -7.85
C ALA A 38 -6.40 6.86 -9.33
N ARG A 39 -5.11 6.65 -9.64
CA ARG A 39 -4.62 6.45 -11.01
C ARG A 39 -4.89 5.04 -11.54
N SER A 40 -4.68 4.04 -10.70
CA SER A 40 -4.88 2.63 -11.02
C SER A 40 -5.53 1.95 -9.82
N PRO A 41 -6.87 1.81 -9.83
CA PRO A 41 -7.58 1.09 -8.79
C PRO A 41 -7.01 -0.30 -8.51
N GLY A 42 -6.89 -0.65 -7.24
CA GLY A 42 -6.34 -1.92 -6.80
C GLY A 42 -6.17 -1.95 -5.29
N GLU A 43 -5.72 -3.09 -4.77
CA GLU A 43 -5.33 -3.23 -3.37
C GLU A 43 -3.86 -2.83 -3.22
N TYR A 44 -3.62 -1.88 -2.32
CA TYR A 44 -2.29 -1.41 -1.95
C TYR A 44 -2.07 -1.60 -0.45
N PHE A 45 -0.82 -1.79 -0.05
CA PHE A 45 -0.44 -1.83 1.35
C PHE A 45 0.95 -1.25 1.58
N VAL A 46 1.16 -0.76 2.80
CA VAL A 46 2.42 -0.16 3.25
C VAL A 46 3.09 -1.11 4.22
N PHE A 47 4.33 -1.47 3.92
CA PHE A 47 5.19 -2.28 4.77
C PHE A 47 6.24 -1.40 5.44
N SER A 48 6.35 -1.51 6.76
CA SER A 48 7.37 -0.84 7.56
C SER A 48 8.61 -1.71 7.60
N GLN A 49 9.73 -1.28 7.00
CA GLN A 49 10.98 -2.03 7.08
C GLN A 49 11.53 -2.12 8.51
N GLY A 50 11.24 -1.10 9.34
CA GLY A 50 11.71 -1.03 10.72
C GLY A 50 11.03 -2.03 11.65
N SER A 51 9.70 -2.14 11.56
CA SER A 51 8.93 -3.10 12.37
C SER A 51 8.71 -4.45 11.69
N GLN A 52 9.01 -4.56 10.39
CA GLN A 52 8.74 -5.74 9.56
C GLN A 52 7.25 -6.13 9.51
N GLU A 53 6.37 -5.13 9.46
CA GLU A 53 4.91 -5.31 9.50
C GLU A 53 4.20 -4.49 8.43
N ILE A 54 3.00 -4.96 8.04
CA ILE A 54 2.06 -4.14 7.26
C ILE A 54 1.38 -3.17 8.20
N VAL A 55 1.60 -1.87 8.00
CA VAL A 55 1.12 -0.80 8.88
C VAL A 55 -0.07 -0.04 8.29
N SER A 56 -0.39 -0.25 7.02
CA SER A 56 -1.57 0.32 6.36
C SER A 56 -1.96 -0.53 5.14
N SER A 57 -3.25 -0.60 4.84
CA SER A 57 -3.76 -1.21 3.61
C SER A 57 -5.03 -0.51 3.14
N THR A 58 -5.22 -0.46 1.83
CA THR A 58 -6.51 -0.08 1.26
C THR A 58 -7.50 -1.24 1.45
N PRO A 59 -8.78 -0.96 1.73
CA PRO A 59 -9.78 -2.01 1.79
C PRO A 59 -9.82 -2.78 0.45
N PRO A 60 -9.99 -4.12 0.50
CA PRO A 60 -10.29 -4.89 -0.70
C PRO A 60 -11.48 -4.25 -1.41
N ARG A 61 -11.43 -4.19 -2.75
CA ARG A 61 -12.67 -3.95 -3.50
C ARG A 61 -13.51 -5.22 -3.38
N VAL A 62 -14.22 -5.35 -2.26
CA VAL A 62 -15.41 -6.18 -2.25
C VAL A 62 -16.32 -5.50 -3.25
N PHE A 63 -16.52 -6.11 -4.42
CA PHE A 63 -17.63 -5.71 -5.27
C PHE A 63 -18.85 -5.78 -4.36
N ALA A 64 -19.38 -4.62 -3.98
CA ALA A 64 -20.72 -4.55 -3.46
C ALA A 64 -21.58 -5.06 -4.62
N LEU A 65 -21.82 -6.36 -4.65
CA LEU A 65 -22.94 -6.98 -5.35
C LEU A 65 -24.17 -6.45 -4.63
N ALA A 66 -24.53 -5.21 -4.96
CA ALA A 66 -25.85 -4.69 -4.68
C ALA A 66 -26.79 -5.50 -5.59
N VAL A 67 -27.43 -6.50 -4.98
CA VAL A 67 -28.68 -7.10 -5.45
C VAL A 67 -29.82 -6.39 -4.72
#